data_AF-F7K8T3-F1
#
_entry.id   AF-F7K8T3-F1
#
_cell.length_a   1.000
_cell.length_b   1.000
_cell.length_c   1.000
_cell.angle_alpha   90.00
_cell.angle_beta   90.00
_cell.angle_gamma   90.00
#
_symmetry.space_group_name_H-M   'P 1'
#
loop_
_entity.id
_entity.type
_entity.pdbx_description
1 polymer ?
#
loop_
_entity_poly.entity_id
_entity_poly.type
_entity_poly.pdbx_seq_one_letter_code
_entity_poly.pdbx_strand_id
1 'polypeptide(L)'
;MSIPYKKLKNLPEAQNLQDSDITIIEDLDTTRKGTLRQLVQYLKWHNDINTYYAHQENIGVANGIAPLDENTKLPAGNLLFGNEAGTVFEGSAGKELEDSVNVHKADNSRHISNEERTEWNDTSSKKHVHNNKGTLDKLTQTMLDKLADVAEGAQVNVQADWNVSDTSSDAYIKNKPAAFPPSSHTHVTAQIPDMPTKLSQFTNDAGYLTSADIDSGQNHTHANKGVLDTITQESVDKWNTSYVHPNSGVTAGTYKSVTVNAQGHVTNGTNPTTLSGYGITDAAAKSHTHNYAGSDTPGGAAASAAKLSANRTISLTGDVSGSVSTNLSGNVSIAATLSGGVLKEAISKTEPSGLSLNNYWLQEY
;
A
#
# COMPACT_ATOMS: atom_id res chain seq x y z
N MET A 1 -95.27 97.61 -108.97
CA MET A 1 -93.97 97.40 -108.30
C MET A 1 -94.17 97.70 -106.82
N SER A 2 -93.72 96.80 -105.93
CA SER A 2 -94.08 96.69 -104.51
C SER A 2 -93.91 98.00 -103.70
N ILE A 3 -94.92 98.38 -102.92
CA ILE A 3 -94.82 99.45 -101.90
C ILE A 3 -94.46 98.77 -100.56
N PRO A 4 -93.43 99.23 -99.84
CA PRO A 4 -92.91 98.57 -98.64
C PRO A 4 -93.76 98.89 -97.41
N TYR A 5 -94.19 97.87 -96.66
CA TYR A 5 -94.68 98.05 -95.30
C TYR A 5 -93.48 98.17 -94.35
N LYS A 6 -93.25 99.37 -93.80
CA LYS A 6 -92.29 99.61 -92.70
C LYS A 6 -92.80 98.89 -91.43
N LYS A 7 -92.02 97.96 -90.88
CA LYS A 7 -92.29 97.35 -89.55
C LYS A 7 -92.23 98.43 -88.46
N LEU A 8 -93.25 98.49 -87.60
CA LEU A 8 -93.46 99.48 -86.52
C LEU A 8 -92.46 99.41 -85.34
N LYS A 9 -91.40 98.59 -85.42
CA LYS A 9 -90.46 98.29 -84.31
C LYS A 9 -89.65 99.47 -83.76
N ASN A 10 -89.77 100.67 -84.32
CA ASN A 10 -88.96 101.83 -83.92
C ASN A 10 -89.80 102.97 -83.30
N LEU A 11 -91.00 102.68 -82.80
CA LEU A 11 -91.72 103.65 -81.97
C LEU A 11 -91.13 103.65 -80.55
N PRO A 12 -90.96 104.83 -79.92
CA PRO A 12 -90.52 104.92 -78.53
C PRO A 12 -91.47 104.11 -77.61
N GLU A 13 -90.91 103.50 -76.56
CA GLU A 13 -91.72 102.82 -75.55
C GLU A 13 -92.71 103.80 -74.92
N ALA A 14 -93.99 103.41 -74.87
CA ALA A 14 -95.01 104.18 -74.18
C ALA A 14 -94.79 104.03 -72.66
N GLN A 15 -94.29 105.08 -72.03
CA GLN A 15 -93.96 105.09 -70.60
C GLN A 15 -95.18 105.27 -69.69
N ASN A 16 -96.30 105.76 -70.23
CA ASN A 16 -97.55 105.96 -69.48
C ASN A 16 -98.71 105.46 -70.31
N LEU A 17 -98.98 104.15 -70.20
CA LEU A 17 -100.15 103.53 -70.79
C LEU A 17 -101.37 103.81 -69.91
N GLN A 18 -102.38 104.42 -70.49
CA GLN A 18 -103.68 104.61 -69.87
C GLN A 18 -104.63 103.48 -70.30
N ASP A 19 -105.65 103.20 -69.50
CA ASP A 19 -106.62 102.14 -69.80
C ASP A 19 -107.35 102.33 -71.13
N SER A 20 -107.47 103.58 -71.59
CA SER A 20 -108.06 103.95 -72.88
C SER A 20 -107.12 103.72 -74.07
N ASP A 21 -105.84 103.48 -73.83
CA ASP A 21 -104.86 103.35 -74.91
C ASP A 21 -105.14 102.08 -75.71
N ILE A 22 -105.10 102.24 -77.04
CA ILE A 22 -105.31 101.14 -77.97
C ILE A 22 -104.00 100.37 -78.07
N THR A 23 -104.03 99.15 -77.56
CA THR A 23 -102.96 98.17 -77.78
C THR A 23 -103.20 97.51 -79.13
N ILE A 24 -102.19 97.57 -79.99
CA ILE A 24 -102.18 96.91 -81.28
C ILE A 24 -101.26 95.70 -81.13
N ILE A 25 -101.81 94.50 -81.31
CA ILE A 25 -101.04 93.26 -81.34
C ILE A 25 -101.07 92.78 -82.78
N GLU A 26 -99.88 92.67 -83.37
CA GLU A 26 -99.67 92.16 -84.72
C GLU A 26 -99.03 90.78 -84.61
N ASP A 27 -99.69 89.80 -85.23
CA ASP A 27 -99.09 88.52 -85.61
C ASP A 27 -98.78 88.54 -87.13
N LEU A 28 -98.09 87.52 -87.65
CA LEU A 28 -97.65 87.40 -89.05
C LEU A 28 -98.77 87.72 -90.06
N ASP A 29 -100.00 87.30 -89.76
CA ASP A 29 -101.13 87.41 -90.68
C ASP A 29 -102.33 88.20 -90.14
N THR A 30 -102.30 88.68 -88.89
CA THR A 30 -103.44 89.40 -88.29
C THR A 30 -103.05 90.55 -87.38
N THR A 31 -103.74 91.69 -87.52
CA THR A 31 -103.65 92.83 -86.58
C THR A 31 -104.92 92.87 -85.74
N ARG A 32 -104.78 92.72 -84.42
CA ARG A 32 -105.89 92.85 -83.46
C ARG A 32 -105.68 94.13 -82.65
N LYS A 33 -106.76 94.90 -82.48
CA LYS A 33 -106.75 96.16 -81.71
C LYS A 33 -107.75 96.05 -80.57
N GLY A 34 -107.33 96.41 -79.37
CA GLY A 34 -108.18 96.44 -78.17
C GLY A 34 -107.62 97.43 -77.16
N THR A 35 -108.40 97.81 -76.15
CA THR A 35 -107.86 98.66 -75.07
C THR A 35 -107.00 97.84 -74.12
N LEU A 36 -106.07 98.48 -73.41
CA LEU A 36 -105.21 97.81 -72.43
C LEU A 36 -106.05 97.07 -71.35
N ARG A 37 -107.15 97.68 -70.92
CA ARG A 37 -108.10 97.08 -69.96
C ARG A 37 -108.73 95.79 -70.47
N GLN A 38 -108.97 95.67 -71.78
CA GLN A 38 -109.50 94.44 -72.38
C GLN A 38 -108.44 93.33 -72.39
N LEU A 39 -107.18 93.66 -72.67
CA LEU A 39 -106.07 92.71 -72.64
C LEU A 39 -105.82 92.16 -71.24
N VAL A 40 -105.78 93.02 -70.22
CA VAL A 40 -105.58 92.59 -68.82
C VAL A 40 -106.71 91.69 -68.34
N GLN A 41 -107.96 92.03 -68.67
CA GLN A 41 -109.09 91.15 -68.37
C GLN A 41 -108.98 89.82 -69.11
N TYR A 42 -108.62 89.83 -70.40
CA TYR A 42 -108.45 88.60 -71.16
C TYR A 42 -107.43 87.66 -70.50
N LEU A 43 -106.27 88.18 -70.11
CA LEU A 43 -105.23 87.42 -69.41
C LEU A 43 -105.71 86.88 -68.06
N LYS A 44 -106.46 87.68 -67.30
CA LYS A 44 -106.99 87.28 -65.98
C LYS A 44 -108.04 86.18 -66.08
N TRP A 45 -108.87 86.20 -67.11
CA TRP A 45 -110.03 85.30 -67.21
C TRP A 45 -109.82 84.12 -68.18
N HIS A 46 -108.69 84.05 -68.89
CA HIS A 46 -108.30 82.87 -69.67
C HIS A 46 -107.50 81.88 -68.82
N ASN A 47 -108.13 80.75 -68.49
CA ASN A 47 -107.59 79.75 -67.56
C ASN A 47 -106.21 79.22 -67.94
N ASP A 48 -105.97 78.96 -69.23
CA ASP A 48 -104.72 78.37 -69.73
C ASP A 48 -103.52 79.32 -69.55
N ILE A 49 -103.77 80.63 -69.60
CA ILE A 49 -102.76 81.65 -69.40
C ILE A 49 -102.63 81.97 -67.91
N ASN A 50 -103.77 82.06 -67.22
CA ASN A 50 -103.82 82.36 -65.80
C ASN A 50 -103.09 81.28 -64.98
N THR A 51 -103.20 80.00 -65.33
CA THR A 51 -102.53 78.91 -64.57
C THR A 51 -101.03 78.77 -64.85
N TYR A 52 -100.49 79.40 -65.89
CA TYR A 52 -99.07 79.27 -66.25
C TYR A 52 -98.16 80.17 -65.42
N TYR A 53 -98.69 81.28 -64.89
CA TYR A 53 -97.91 82.25 -64.12
C TYR A 53 -98.21 82.15 -62.62
N ALA A 54 -97.18 82.39 -61.82
CA ALA A 54 -97.30 82.51 -60.38
C ALA A 54 -98.10 83.76 -60.00
N HIS A 55 -99.08 83.60 -59.11
CA HIS A 55 -99.87 84.71 -58.60
C HIS A 55 -99.45 85.15 -57.21
N GLN A 56 -99.63 86.44 -56.91
CA GLN A 56 -99.22 87.03 -55.64
C GLN A 56 -99.98 86.43 -54.45
N GLU A 57 -101.22 85.99 -54.65
CA GLU A 57 -102.01 85.29 -53.63
C GLU A 57 -101.47 83.91 -53.25
N ASN A 58 -100.59 83.32 -54.07
CA ASN A 58 -100.01 82.01 -53.81
C ASN A 58 -98.72 82.08 -52.97
N ILE A 59 -98.27 83.29 -52.60
CA ILE A 59 -97.08 83.48 -51.77
C ILE A 59 -97.46 83.28 -50.30
N GLY A 60 -96.82 82.33 -49.62
CA GLY A 60 -97.02 82.10 -48.18
C GLY A 60 -98.21 81.21 -47.81
N VAL A 61 -98.91 80.63 -48.79
CA VAL A 61 -99.98 79.64 -48.54
C VAL A 61 -99.44 78.20 -48.57
N ALA A 62 -100.14 77.28 -47.88
CA ALA A 62 -99.76 75.86 -47.87
C ALA A 62 -99.75 75.28 -49.31
N ASN A 63 -98.69 74.56 -49.65
CA ASN A 63 -98.42 74.04 -51.01
C ASN A 63 -98.30 75.11 -52.11
N GLY A 64 -98.11 76.38 -51.72
CA GLY A 64 -97.86 77.50 -52.62
C GLY A 64 -96.38 77.83 -52.79
N ILE A 65 -96.10 79.08 -53.14
CA ILE A 65 -94.75 79.60 -53.31
C ILE A 65 -94.26 80.07 -51.94
N ALA A 66 -93.07 79.63 -51.55
CA ALA A 66 -92.52 80.03 -50.27
C ALA A 66 -92.15 81.53 -50.27
N PRO A 67 -92.49 82.28 -49.20
CA PRO A 67 -92.17 83.69 -49.11
C PRO A 67 -90.66 83.88 -49.01
N LEU A 68 -90.15 84.93 -49.66
CA LEU A 68 -88.76 85.36 -49.52
C LEU A 68 -88.67 86.43 -48.42
N ASP A 69 -87.53 86.48 -47.74
CA ASP A 69 -87.20 87.55 -46.80
C ASP A 69 -86.88 88.88 -47.51
N GLU A 70 -86.64 89.92 -46.70
CA GLU A 70 -86.27 91.27 -47.16
C GLU A 70 -84.99 91.32 -48.02
N ASN A 71 -84.18 90.25 -48.00
CA ASN A 71 -82.97 90.10 -48.80
C ASN A 71 -83.17 89.13 -49.97
N THR A 72 -84.42 88.82 -50.33
CA THR A 72 -84.81 87.92 -51.42
C THR A 72 -84.38 86.45 -51.23
N LYS A 73 -84.20 85.99 -49.99
CA LYS A 73 -83.81 84.60 -49.67
C LYS A 73 -84.96 83.82 -49.03
N LEU A 74 -84.94 82.49 -49.21
CA LEU A 74 -85.89 81.61 -48.53
C LEU A 74 -85.55 81.52 -47.03
N PRO A 75 -86.47 81.86 -46.11
CA PRO A 75 -86.21 81.81 -44.67
C PRO A 75 -85.94 80.39 -44.16
N ALA A 76 -85.09 80.27 -43.14
CA ALA A 76 -84.74 78.98 -42.55
C ALA A 76 -85.95 78.22 -41.96
N GLY A 77 -86.98 78.93 -41.48
CA GLY A 77 -88.21 78.30 -40.98
C GLY A 77 -89.03 77.56 -42.04
N ASN A 78 -88.74 77.79 -43.32
CA ASN A 78 -89.36 77.12 -44.46
C ASN A 78 -88.49 75.97 -45.02
N LEU A 79 -87.38 75.63 -44.35
CA LEU A 79 -86.49 74.52 -44.68
C LEU A 79 -86.58 73.44 -43.58
N LEU A 80 -86.71 72.18 -43.97
CA LEU A 80 -86.74 71.04 -43.05
C LEU A 80 -85.31 70.53 -42.81
N PHE A 81 -84.75 70.77 -41.62
CA PHE A 81 -83.44 70.26 -41.18
C PHE A 81 -83.60 69.02 -40.28
N GLY A 82 -82.80 67.97 -40.46
CA GLY A 82 -82.87 66.73 -39.69
C GLY A 82 -82.09 65.58 -40.33
N ASN A 83 -82.16 64.36 -39.78
CA ASN A 83 -81.53 63.14 -40.35
C ASN A 83 -82.57 62.13 -40.88
N GLU A 84 -83.86 62.51 -40.88
CA GLU A 84 -84.96 61.73 -41.45
C GLU A 84 -85.13 62.03 -42.94
N ALA A 85 -85.81 61.13 -43.65
CA ALA A 85 -86.03 61.25 -45.08
C ALA A 85 -86.89 62.47 -45.44
N GLY A 86 -86.54 63.19 -46.50
CA GLY A 86 -87.18 64.45 -46.90
C GLY A 86 -86.64 65.72 -46.24
N THR A 87 -85.51 65.64 -45.51
CA THR A 87 -84.81 66.80 -44.94
C THR A 87 -83.59 67.20 -45.79
N VAL A 88 -83.04 68.41 -45.56
CA VAL A 88 -81.87 68.95 -46.28
C VAL A 88 -80.62 68.05 -46.19
N PHE A 89 -80.58 67.11 -45.24
CA PHE A 89 -79.46 66.19 -45.02
C PHE A 89 -79.34 65.07 -46.07
N GLU A 90 -80.37 64.85 -46.90
CA GLU A 90 -80.35 63.85 -47.98
C GLU A 90 -79.47 64.21 -49.19
N GLY A 91 -78.77 65.35 -49.17
CA GLY A 91 -77.74 65.65 -50.16
C GLY A 91 -76.58 64.65 -50.08
N SER A 92 -76.03 64.25 -51.22
CA SER A 92 -74.98 63.23 -51.36
C SER A 92 -73.80 63.39 -50.38
N ALA A 93 -73.42 64.63 -50.06
CA ALA A 93 -72.29 64.93 -49.17
C ALA A 93 -72.57 64.67 -47.68
N GLY A 94 -73.82 64.80 -47.21
CA GLY A 94 -74.14 64.64 -45.78
C GLY A 94 -74.13 63.18 -45.36
N LYS A 95 -74.76 62.33 -46.18
CA LYS A 95 -74.84 60.89 -45.92
C LYS A 95 -73.49 60.18 -46.09
N GLU A 96 -72.71 60.54 -47.10
CA GLU A 96 -71.37 59.98 -47.31
C GLU A 96 -70.42 60.25 -46.14
N LEU A 97 -70.52 61.43 -45.51
CA LEU A 97 -69.72 61.77 -44.34
C LEU A 97 -70.11 60.94 -43.11
N GLU A 98 -71.41 60.74 -42.88
CA GLU A 98 -71.88 59.89 -41.78
C GLU A 98 -71.43 58.44 -41.95
N ASP A 99 -71.56 57.90 -43.16
CA ASP A 99 -71.13 56.53 -43.47
C ASP A 99 -69.61 56.38 -43.27
N SER A 100 -68.81 57.34 -43.74
CA SER A 100 -67.35 57.35 -43.53
C SER A 100 -66.95 57.38 -42.05
N VAL A 101 -67.61 58.21 -41.24
CA VAL A 101 -67.36 58.30 -39.79
C VAL A 101 -67.71 56.99 -39.09
N ASN A 102 -68.79 56.32 -39.51
CA ASN A 102 -69.19 55.05 -38.92
C ASN A 102 -68.27 53.89 -39.30
N VAL A 103 -67.71 53.89 -40.51
CA VAL A 103 -66.63 52.95 -40.90
C VAL A 103 -65.39 53.16 -40.03
N HIS A 104 -64.94 54.40 -39.84
CA HIS A 104 -63.75 54.70 -39.03
C HIS A 104 -63.89 54.32 -37.55
N LYS A 105 -65.12 54.27 -37.00
CA LYS A 105 -65.36 53.78 -35.62
C LYS A 105 -65.08 52.28 -35.46
N ALA A 106 -65.15 51.52 -36.55
CA ALA A 106 -64.96 50.07 -36.56
C ALA A 106 -63.49 49.65 -36.82
N ASP A 107 -62.59 50.59 -37.10
CA ASP A 107 -61.18 50.28 -37.36
C ASP A 107 -60.45 49.82 -36.08
N ASN A 108 -59.69 48.72 -36.22
CA ASN A 108 -58.88 48.16 -35.14
C ASN A 108 -57.62 48.98 -34.79
N SER A 109 -57.27 49.99 -35.59
CA SER A 109 -56.10 50.85 -35.33
C SER A 109 -56.39 52.28 -35.71
N ARG A 110 -56.75 53.07 -34.71
CA ARG A 110 -57.31 54.42 -34.90
C ARG A 110 -56.27 55.55 -34.83
N HIS A 111 -55.04 55.29 -34.36
CA HIS A 111 -54.10 56.38 -33.99
C HIS A 111 -52.59 56.13 -34.17
N ILE A 112 -52.14 54.93 -34.56
CA ILE A 112 -50.75 54.70 -34.97
C ILE A 112 -50.73 53.71 -36.15
N SER A 113 -49.83 53.93 -37.11
CA SER A 113 -49.66 53.02 -38.23
C SER A 113 -49.04 51.69 -37.77
N ASN A 114 -49.11 50.65 -38.62
CA ASN A 114 -48.47 49.37 -38.32
C ASN A 114 -46.94 49.50 -38.30
N GLU A 115 -46.39 50.40 -39.11
CA GLU A 115 -44.97 50.73 -39.15
C GLU A 115 -44.55 51.41 -37.85
N GLU A 116 -45.27 52.43 -37.39
CA GLU A 116 -44.99 53.13 -36.13
C GLU A 116 -45.06 52.17 -34.93
N ARG A 117 -46.03 51.24 -34.93
CA ARG A 117 -46.14 50.20 -33.91
C ARG A 117 -44.95 49.24 -33.93
N THR A 118 -44.46 48.89 -35.12
CA THR A 118 -43.30 48.00 -35.28
C THR A 118 -42.04 48.67 -34.77
N GLU A 119 -41.83 49.95 -35.10
CA GLU A 119 -40.67 50.72 -34.69
C GLU A 119 -40.65 50.99 -33.17
N TRP A 120 -41.82 51.19 -32.56
CA TRP A 120 -41.95 51.34 -31.11
C TRP A 120 -41.61 50.03 -30.38
N ASN A 121 -42.07 48.88 -30.89
CA ASN A 121 -41.75 47.56 -30.34
C ASN A 121 -40.26 47.22 -30.48
N ASP A 122 -39.65 47.53 -31.62
CA ASP A 122 -38.23 47.32 -31.88
C ASP A 122 -37.35 48.20 -30.96
N THR A 123 -37.69 49.48 -30.84
CA THR A 123 -37.01 50.42 -29.93
C THR A 123 -37.10 49.94 -28.47
N SER A 124 -38.27 49.47 -28.03
CA SER A 124 -38.46 48.93 -26.67
C SER A 124 -37.60 47.69 -26.43
N SER A 125 -37.52 46.78 -27.41
CA SER A 125 -36.71 45.56 -27.33
C SER A 125 -35.20 45.85 -27.31
N LYS A 126 -34.78 46.92 -27.99
CA LYS A 126 -33.39 47.41 -28.04
C LYS A 126 -32.92 48.16 -26.78
N LYS A 127 -33.83 48.63 -25.91
CA LYS A 127 -33.47 49.31 -24.64
C LYS A 127 -32.64 48.45 -23.66
N HIS A 128 -32.47 47.16 -23.95
CA HIS A 128 -31.60 46.25 -23.21
C HIS A 128 -30.65 45.44 -24.11
N VAL A 129 -30.14 46.04 -25.19
CA VAL A 129 -29.09 45.42 -26.01
C VAL A 129 -27.85 46.31 -26.00
N HIS A 130 -26.91 46.00 -25.11
CA HIS A 130 -25.55 46.50 -25.17
C HIS A 130 -24.67 45.49 -25.92
N ASN A 131 -23.59 45.95 -26.56
CA ASN A 131 -22.71 45.09 -27.37
C ASN A 131 -22.15 43.89 -26.58
N ASN A 132 -22.03 44.01 -25.25
CA ASN A 132 -21.59 42.97 -24.34
C ASN A 132 -22.74 42.19 -23.67
N LYS A 133 -24.00 42.28 -24.15
CA LYS A 133 -25.17 41.58 -23.56
C LYS A 133 -24.93 40.09 -23.40
N GLY A 134 -24.54 39.41 -24.47
CA GLY A 134 -24.25 37.97 -24.42
C GLY A 134 -23.08 37.60 -23.50
N THR A 135 -22.20 38.55 -23.14
CA THR A 135 -21.14 38.35 -22.16
C THR A 135 -21.65 38.58 -20.73
N LEU A 136 -22.43 39.63 -20.50
CA LEU A 136 -23.04 39.91 -19.19
C LEU A 136 -24.09 38.86 -18.80
N ASP A 137 -24.86 38.34 -19.75
CA ASP A 137 -25.84 37.26 -19.52
C ASP A 137 -25.17 35.96 -19.00
N LYS A 138 -23.87 35.78 -19.24
CA LYS A 138 -23.10 34.64 -18.73
C LYS A 138 -22.56 34.86 -17.32
N LEU A 139 -22.55 36.09 -16.81
CA LEU A 139 -22.19 36.39 -15.43
C LEU A 139 -23.38 36.06 -14.52
N THR A 140 -23.27 34.97 -13.77
CA THR A 140 -24.30 34.57 -12.81
C THR A 140 -24.10 35.26 -11.46
N GLN A 141 -25.16 35.39 -10.67
CA GLN A 141 -25.05 35.88 -9.28
C GLN A 141 -24.02 35.08 -8.48
N THR A 142 -24.01 33.75 -8.63
CA THR A 142 -23.02 32.87 -7.99
C THR A 142 -21.57 33.20 -8.40
N MET A 143 -21.32 33.64 -9.63
CA MET A 143 -19.97 34.05 -10.06
C MET A 143 -19.58 35.40 -9.44
N LEU A 144 -20.54 36.32 -9.29
CA LEU A 144 -20.33 37.61 -8.63
C LEU A 144 -20.09 37.44 -7.14
N ASP A 145 -20.85 36.57 -6.47
CA ASP A 145 -20.67 36.26 -5.05
C ASP A 145 -19.30 35.63 -4.80
N LYS A 146 -18.91 34.65 -5.64
CA LYS A 146 -17.57 34.06 -5.59
C LYS A 146 -16.45 35.07 -5.78
N LEU A 147 -16.66 36.10 -6.60
CA LEU A 147 -15.69 37.18 -6.80
C LEU A 147 -15.64 38.14 -5.61
N ALA A 148 -16.79 38.42 -4.98
CA ALA A 148 -16.88 39.26 -3.79
C ALA A 148 -16.22 38.60 -2.56
N ASP A 149 -16.23 37.27 -2.50
CA ASP A 149 -15.55 36.49 -1.45
C ASP A 149 -14.02 36.42 -1.63
N VAL A 150 -13.49 36.89 -2.78
CA VAL A 150 -12.05 37.00 -3.00
C VAL A 150 -11.53 38.25 -2.28
N ALA A 151 -10.60 38.06 -1.34
CA ALA A 151 -9.95 39.18 -0.65
C ALA A 151 -9.25 40.12 -1.64
N GLU A 152 -9.27 41.42 -1.34
CA GLU A 152 -8.60 42.44 -2.14
C GLU A 152 -7.11 42.11 -2.33
N GLY A 153 -6.68 41.96 -3.58
CA GLY A 153 -5.30 41.61 -3.94
C GLY A 153 -4.99 40.10 -4.10
N ALA A 154 -5.96 39.20 -3.93
CA ALA A 154 -5.68 37.76 -4.04
C ALA A 154 -5.29 37.34 -5.48
N GLN A 155 -4.15 36.65 -5.61
CA GLN A 155 -3.63 36.13 -6.89
C GLN A 155 -3.96 34.64 -7.05
N VAL A 156 -4.36 34.23 -8.26
CA VAL A 156 -4.83 32.86 -8.57
C VAL A 156 -3.71 31.80 -8.52
N ASN A 157 -2.45 32.20 -8.36
CA ASN A 157 -1.30 31.31 -8.61
C ASN A 157 -0.12 31.51 -7.64
N VAL A 158 -0.36 31.94 -6.41
CA VAL A 158 0.67 31.78 -5.37
C VAL A 158 0.70 30.31 -4.99
N GLN A 159 1.69 29.56 -5.49
CA GLN A 159 2.02 28.29 -4.85
C GLN A 159 2.39 28.63 -3.41
N ALA A 160 1.55 28.20 -2.46
CA ALA A 160 1.79 28.49 -1.06
C ALA A 160 3.12 27.86 -0.65
N ASP A 161 4.12 28.70 -0.39
CA ASP A 161 5.40 28.26 0.13
C ASP A 161 5.26 28.13 1.65
N TRP A 162 5.38 26.89 2.12
CA TRP A 162 5.24 26.52 3.52
C TRP A 162 6.22 27.28 4.44
N ASN A 163 7.33 27.77 3.89
CA ASN A 163 8.39 28.46 4.63
C ASN A 163 8.22 29.98 4.70
N VAL A 164 7.27 30.58 3.98
CA VAL A 164 7.06 32.04 4.01
C VAL A 164 6.69 32.50 5.43
N SER A 165 7.42 33.50 5.90
CA SER A 165 7.28 34.11 7.23
C SER A 165 6.79 35.56 7.19
N ASP A 166 6.88 36.21 6.03
CA ASP A 166 6.34 37.55 5.80
C ASP A 166 4.81 37.49 5.76
N THR A 167 4.15 38.07 6.77
CA THR A 167 2.69 38.10 6.90
C THR A 167 1.98 38.93 5.84
N SER A 168 2.73 39.76 5.11
CA SER A 168 2.25 40.57 4.00
C SER A 168 2.43 39.91 2.64
N SER A 169 3.06 38.72 2.58
CA SER A 169 3.21 37.94 1.36
C SER A 169 1.95 37.15 1.03
N ASP A 170 1.58 37.14 -0.25
CA ASP A 170 0.44 36.38 -0.76
C ASP A 170 0.61 34.85 -0.59
N ALA A 171 1.85 34.38 -0.40
CA ALA A 171 2.15 32.96 -0.14
C ALA A 171 2.05 32.58 1.35
N TYR A 172 1.76 33.53 2.24
CA TYR A 172 1.72 33.32 3.68
C TYR A 172 0.49 32.50 4.12
N ILE A 173 0.72 31.31 4.68
CA ILE A 173 -0.33 30.47 5.25
C ILE A 173 -0.60 30.87 6.72
N LYS A 174 -1.75 31.49 6.99
CA LYS A 174 -2.23 31.74 8.36
C LYS A 174 -2.53 30.42 9.07
N ASN A 175 -2.16 30.32 10.36
CA ASN A 175 -2.37 29.16 11.23
C ASN A 175 -1.75 27.84 10.73
N LYS A 176 -0.60 27.91 10.03
CA LYS A 176 0.15 26.68 9.68
C LYS A 176 0.58 25.96 10.97
N PRO A 177 0.35 24.64 11.09
CA PRO A 177 0.84 23.88 12.24
C PRO A 177 2.36 24.00 12.36
N ALA A 178 2.85 24.50 13.50
CA ALA A 178 4.28 24.56 13.76
C ALA A 178 4.89 23.16 14.01
N ALA A 179 4.05 22.20 14.40
CA ALA A 179 4.39 20.80 14.59
C ALA A 179 3.13 19.94 14.39
N PHE A 180 3.33 18.67 14.03
CA PHE A 180 2.27 17.68 13.98
C PHE A 180 2.48 16.70 15.15
N PRO A 181 1.96 17.01 16.36
CA PRO A 181 2.16 16.16 17.52
C PRO A 181 1.41 14.82 17.37
N PRO A 182 1.94 13.73 17.95
CA PRO A 182 3.08 13.72 18.87
C PRO A 182 4.42 13.77 18.11
N SER A 183 5.40 14.46 18.68
CA SER A 183 6.78 14.52 18.15
C SER A 183 7.46 13.15 18.12
N SER A 184 6.92 12.17 18.85
CA SER A 184 7.32 10.77 18.84
C SER A 184 6.09 9.89 18.96
N HIS A 185 6.02 8.84 18.15
CA HIS A 185 5.03 7.78 18.27
C HIS A 185 5.71 6.42 18.21
N THR A 186 5.03 5.38 18.68
CA THR A 186 5.54 4.01 18.71
C THR A 186 4.60 3.10 17.93
N HIS A 187 5.17 2.14 17.20
CA HIS A 187 4.45 1.05 16.56
C HIS A 187 4.80 -0.27 17.22
N VAL A 188 3.85 -1.20 17.30
CA VAL A 188 4.16 -2.61 17.58
C VAL A 188 4.50 -3.33 16.29
N THR A 189 5.34 -4.36 16.35
CA THR A 189 5.82 -5.12 15.18
C THR A 189 4.67 -5.61 14.28
N ALA A 190 3.55 -6.04 14.87
CA ALA A 190 2.38 -6.51 14.13
C ALA A 190 1.70 -5.44 13.26
N GLN A 191 1.94 -4.15 13.54
CA GLN A 191 1.39 -3.03 12.76
C GLN A 191 2.25 -2.67 11.55
N ILE A 192 3.40 -3.33 11.35
CA ILE A 192 4.32 -3.08 10.25
C ILE A 192 4.46 -4.38 9.42
N PRO A 193 3.54 -4.64 8.48
CA PRO A 193 3.50 -5.88 7.70
C PRO A 193 4.78 -6.17 6.91
N ASP A 194 5.49 -5.12 6.52
CA ASP A 194 6.71 -5.20 5.71
C ASP A 194 7.98 -4.95 6.53
N MET A 195 7.96 -5.19 7.85
CA MET A 195 9.16 -5.05 8.67
C MET A 195 10.23 -6.05 8.19
N PRO A 196 11.42 -5.58 7.76
CA PRO A 196 12.50 -6.47 7.34
C PRO A 196 12.87 -7.41 8.49
N THR A 197 12.81 -8.72 8.22
CA THR A 197 13.12 -9.77 9.22
C THR A 197 14.57 -10.21 9.15
N LYS A 198 15.30 -9.77 8.12
CA LYS A 198 16.72 -10.06 7.90
C LYS A 198 17.47 -8.77 7.61
N LEU A 199 18.70 -8.70 8.09
CA LEU A 199 19.59 -7.55 7.86
C LEU A 199 19.81 -7.28 6.36
N SER A 200 19.72 -8.31 5.52
CA SER A 200 19.85 -8.22 4.06
C SER A 200 18.65 -7.59 3.34
N GLN A 201 17.55 -7.34 4.04
CA GLN A 201 16.30 -6.81 3.46
C GLN A 201 16.17 -5.28 3.64
N PHE A 202 17.06 -4.65 4.39
CA PHE A 202 17.16 -3.19 4.44
C PHE A 202 17.86 -2.71 3.16
N THR A 203 17.11 -2.06 2.27
CA THR A 203 17.61 -1.53 1.00
C THR A 203 17.95 -0.04 1.05
N ASN A 204 17.99 0.59 2.24
CA ASN A 204 18.35 1.99 2.39
C ASN A 204 19.60 2.21 3.27
N ASP A 205 20.36 3.21 2.84
CA ASP A 205 21.52 3.88 3.45
C ASP A 205 22.94 3.34 3.16
N ALA A 206 23.74 4.27 2.61
CA ALA A 206 25.19 4.22 2.53
C ALA A 206 25.79 4.27 3.94
N GLY A 207 26.02 3.10 4.53
CA GLY A 207 26.52 2.99 5.91
C GLY A 207 26.37 1.61 6.54
N TYR A 208 25.62 0.69 5.93
CA TYR A 208 25.64 -0.71 6.34
C TYR A 208 26.81 -1.45 5.71
N LEU A 209 27.42 -2.33 6.51
CA LEU A 209 28.59 -3.13 6.13
C LEU A 209 28.31 -3.88 4.82
N THR A 210 28.92 -3.43 3.73
CA THR A 210 28.98 -4.13 2.45
C THR A 210 29.93 -5.32 2.58
N SER A 211 29.96 -6.23 1.60
CA SER A 211 30.97 -7.31 1.57
C SER A 211 32.42 -6.79 1.60
N ALA A 212 32.64 -5.50 1.28
CA ALA A 212 33.94 -4.83 1.42
C ALA A 212 34.22 -4.32 2.85
N ASP A 213 33.18 -4.02 3.64
CA ASP A 213 33.31 -3.62 5.05
C ASP A 213 33.39 -4.82 6.01
N ILE A 214 33.06 -6.02 5.51
CA ILE A 214 33.41 -7.28 6.17
C ILE A 214 34.92 -7.47 6.02
N ASP A 215 35.68 -7.15 7.07
CA ASP A 215 37.10 -7.51 7.19
C ASP A 215 37.25 -9.04 7.28
N SER A 216 37.11 -9.70 6.14
CA SER A 216 37.40 -11.11 5.95
C SER A 216 38.91 -11.40 6.01
N GLY A 217 39.76 -10.36 5.98
CA GLY A 217 41.20 -10.45 6.17
C GLY A 217 41.56 -10.79 7.62
N GLN A 218 40.75 -10.37 8.59
CA GLN A 218 40.91 -10.73 10.01
C GLN A 218 40.18 -12.01 10.40
N ASN A 219 39.32 -12.58 9.54
CA ASN A 219 38.55 -13.75 9.95
C ASN A 219 39.46 -14.93 10.32
N HIS A 220 40.70 -15.03 9.82
CA HIS A 220 41.68 -16.02 10.33
C HIS A 220 43.16 -15.62 10.12
N THR A 221 43.69 -14.52 10.69
CA THR A 221 45.16 -14.29 10.71
C THR A 221 45.80 -14.85 11.99
N HIS A 222 46.13 -16.13 11.96
CA HIS A 222 47.03 -16.76 12.91
C HIS A 222 48.07 -17.59 12.15
N ALA A 223 49.27 -17.75 12.71
CA ALA A 223 50.41 -18.36 12.01
C ALA A 223 50.12 -19.76 11.44
N ASN A 224 49.18 -20.50 12.05
CA ASN A 224 48.76 -21.84 11.63
C ASN A 224 47.52 -21.87 10.72
N LYS A 225 47.04 -20.74 10.17
CA LYS A 225 45.88 -20.72 9.25
C LYS A 225 46.03 -21.70 8.09
N GLY A 226 47.16 -21.64 7.39
CA GLY A 226 47.44 -22.54 6.27
C GLY A 226 47.47 -24.01 6.66
N VAL A 227 47.81 -24.34 7.92
CA VAL A 227 47.73 -25.70 8.44
C VAL A 227 46.27 -26.10 8.68
N LEU A 228 45.48 -25.24 9.34
CA LEU A 228 44.06 -25.53 9.61
C LEU A 228 43.24 -25.68 8.32
N ASP A 229 43.51 -24.85 7.31
CA ASP A 229 42.84 -24.92 6.01
C ASP A 229 43.10 -26.24 5.27
N THR A 230 44.22 -26.92 5.56
CA THR A 230 44.56 -28.23 4.98
C THR A 230 43.94 -29.40 5.73
N ILE A 231 43.38 -29.17 6.92
CA ILE A 231 42.66 -30.19 7.67
C ILE A 231 41.26 -30.32 7.07
N THR A 232 41.06 -31.38 6.28
CA THR A 232 39.76 -31.72 5.68
C THR A 232 39.01 -32.73 6.57
N GLN A 233 37.69 -32.83 6.40
CA GLN A 233 36.91 -33.90 7.04
C GLN A 233 37.49 -35.28 6.72
N GLU A 234 37.95 -35.51 5.48
CA GLU A 234 38.63 -36.75 5.09
C GLU A 234 39.92 -37.00 5.88
N SER A 235 40.69 -35.96 6.18
CA SER A 235 41.92 -36.09 6.99
C SER A 235 41.60 -36.46 8.44
N VAL A 236 40.53 -35.88 9.01
CA VAL A 236 40.02 -36.20 10.35
C VAL A 236 39.47 -37.63 10.38
N ASP A 237 38.71 -38.03 9.38
CA ASP A 237 38.17 -39.38 9.27
C ASP A 237 39.30 -40.41 9.10
N LYS A 238 40.32 -40.10 8.29
CA LYS A 238 41.54 -40.91 8.19
C LYS A 238 42.27 -41.01 9.52
N TRP A 239 42.41 -39.93 10.29
CA TRP A 239 43.03 -40.00 11.63
C TRP A 239 42.23 -40.91 12.57
N ASN A 240 40.90 -40.75 12.57
CA ASN A 240 40.01 -41.56 13.40
C ASN A 240 39.99 -43.04 13.01
N THR A 241 40.42 -43.38 11.79
CA THR A 241 40.44 -44.75 11.26
C THR A 241 41.84 -45.28 10.95
N SER A 242 42.89 -44.49 11.19
CA SER A 242 44.25 -44.74 10.69
C SER A 242 44.87 -46.02 11.26
N TYR A 243 44.34 -46.54 12.36
CA TYR A 243 44.82 -47.78 12.93
C TYR A 243 43.67 -48.66 13.40
N VAL A 244 43.33 -49.61 12.53
CA VAL A 244 42.53 -50.79 12.87
C VAL A 244 43.51 -51.94 13.05
N HIS A 245 43.54 -52.55 14.24
CA HIS A 245 44.36 -53.75 14.43
C HIS A 245 43.82 -54.85 13.50
N PRO A 246 44.65 -55.40 12.61
CA PRO A 246 44.21 -56.49 11.74
C PRO A 246 43.86 -57.71 12.60
N ASN A 247 42.78 -58.39 12.25
CA ASN A 247 42.41 -59.64 12.92
C ASN A 247 43.57 -60.63 12.80
N SER A 248 43.97 -61.21 13.93
CA SER A 248 45.06 -62.21 14.00
C SER A 248 44.75 -63.48 13.20
N GLY A 249 43.47 -63.74 12.90
CA GLY A 249 42.99 -64.97 12.28
C GLY A 249 42.95 -66.18 13.22
N VAL A 250 43.48 -66.04 14.44
CA VAL A 250 43.44 -67.08 15.48
C VAL A 250 42.15 -66.94 16.28
N THR A 251 41.43 -68.04 16.45
CA THR A 251 40.22 -68.09 17.28
C THR A 251 40.51 -67.61 18.70
N ALA A 252 39.62 -66.80 19.27
CA ALA A 252 39.76 -66.34 20.64
C ALA A 252 39.78 -67.53 21.63
N GLY A 253 40.77 -67.57 22.52
CA GLY A 253 40.95 -68.67 23.45
C GLY A 253 42.19 -68.50 24.33
N THR A 254 42.35 -69.39 25.31
CA THR A 254 43.56 -69.47 26.13
C THR A 254 44.53 -70.45 25.50
N TYR A 255 45.74 -69.97 25.22
CA TYR A 255 46.82 -70.75 24.62
C TYR A 255 48.03 -70.76 25.55
N LYS A 256 48.67 -71.91 25.70
CA LYS A 256 49.90 -72.08 26.49
C LYS A 256 51.16 -71.79 25.66
N SER A 257 51.04 -71.80 24.33
CA SER A 257 52.10 -71.40 23.40
C SER A 257 51.48 -70.72 22.17
N VAL A 258 52.12 -69.66 21.68
CA VAL A 258 51.68 -68.90 20.49
C VAL A 258 52.82 -68.75 19.49
N THR A 259 52.49 -68.78 18.21
CA THR A 259 53.42 -68.43 17.13
C THR A 259 53.10 -67.01 16.69
N VAL A 260 54.13 -66.18 16.49
CA VAL A 260 53.99 -64.81 16.00
C VAL A 260 54.66 -64.64 14.65
N ASN A 261 54.17 -63.70 13.84
CA ASN A 261 54.86 -63.27 12.62
C ASN A 261 56.02 -62.30 12.93
N ALA A 262 56.73 -61.84 11.90
CA ALA A 262 57.83 -60.89 12.03
C ALA A 262 57.43 -59.53 12.65
N GLN A 263 56.14 -59.20 12.65
CA GLN A 263 55.58 -57.97 13.22
C GLN A 263 55.04 -58.19 14.65
N GLY A 264 55.15 -59.41 15.20
CA GLY A 264 54.70 -59.74 16.55
C GLY A 264 53.21 -60.11 16.66
N HIS A 265 52.46 -60.20 15.57
CA HIS A 265 51.06 -60.65 15.61
C HIS A 265 50.99 -62.16 15.78
N VAL A 266 50.12 -62.63 16.68
CA VAL A 266 49.85 -64.06 16.86
C VAL A 266 49.21 -64.63 15.59
N THR A 267 49.79 -65.66 15.01
CA THR A 267 49.31 -66.33 13.78
C THR A 267 48.81 -67.75 14.03
N ASN A 268 49.17 -68.35 15.16
CA ASN A 268 48.65 -69.64 15.60
C ASN A 268 48.79 -69.80 17.12
N GLY A 269 47.94 -70.62 17.74
CA GLY A 269 48.00 -70.93 19.17
C GLY A 269 47.84 -72.43 19.43
N THR A 270 48.61 -72.99 20.36
CA THR A 270 48.53 -74.40 20.78
C THR A 270 48.55 -74.55 22.31
N ASN A 271 48.08 -75.70 22.80
CA ASN A 271 48.07 -76.06 24.22
C ASN A 271 48.88 -77.34 24.44
N PRO A 272 50.22 -77.27 24.34
CA PRO A 272 51.07 -78.44 24.49
C PRO A 272 50.98 -79.07 25.89
N THR A 273 51.12 -80.39 25.96
CA THR A 273 51.15 -81.17 27.21
C THR A 273 52.48 -81.90 27.42
N THR A 274 53.44 -81.73 26.50
CA THR A 274 54.76 -82.37 26.52
C THR A 274 55.87 -81.33 26.46
N LEU A 275 57.05 -81.64 27.02
CA LEU A 275 58.20 -80.73 27.03
C LEU A 275 58.63 -80.28 25.62
N SER A 276 58.64 -81.21 24.67
CA SER A 276 58.90 -80.93 23.24
C SER A 276 57.87 -79.96 22.65
N GLY A 277 56.58 -80.09 23.01
CA GLY A 277 55.55 -79.15 22.58
C GLY A 277 55.71 -77.73 23.12
N TYR A 278 56.39 -77.55 24.25
CA TYR A 278 56.80 -76.24 24.76
C TYR A 278 58.14 -75.74 24.19
N GLY A 279 58.82 -76.55 23.38
CA GLY A 279 60.17 -76.24 22.88
C GLY A 279 61.27 -76.38 23.93
N ILE A 280 61.00 -77.02 25.07
CA ILE A 280 61.99 -77.22 26.13
C ILE A 280 62.89 -78.40 25.72
N THR A 281 64.18 -78.13 25.50
CA THR A 281 65.16 -79.12 24.98
C THR A 281 66.22 -79.54 26.00
N ASP A 282 66.36 -78.78 27.08
CA ASP A 282 67.37 -78.93 28.13
C ASP A 282 66.76 -79.42 29.47
N ALA A 283 65.54 -79.95 29.44
CA ALA A 283 64.92 -80.52 30.61
C ALA A 283 65.72 -81.72 31.13
N ALA A 284 66.02 -81.74 32.43
CA ALA A 284 66.59 -82.90 33.08
C ALA A 284 65.67 -84.12 32.88
N ALA A 285 66.27 -85.28 32.57
CA ALA A 285 65.51 -86.52 32.43
C ALA A 285 64.76 -86.80 33.73
N LYS A 286 63.48 -87.19 33.62
CA LYS A 286 62.65 -87.56 34.78
C LYS A 286 63.29 -88.68 35.62
N SER A 287 64.18 -89.47 35.00
CA SER A 287 64.91 -90.58 35.60
C SER A 287 66.35 -90.25 36.02
N HIS A 288 66.75 -88.99 36.16
CA HIS A 288 68.11 -88.69 36.64
C HIS A 288 68.29 -89.13 38.11
N THR A 289 69.53 -89.44 38.47
CA THR A 289 69.85 -90.11 39.74
C THR A 289 71.07 -89.49 40.43
N HIS A 290 71.13 -89.60 41.75
CA HIS A 290 72.27 -89.17 42.57
C HIS A 290 73.01 -90.42 43.10
N ASN A 291 74.34 -90.47 42.89
CA ASN A 291 75.19 -91.52 43.46
C ASN A 291 75.61 -91.16 44.89
N TYR A 292 75.15 -91.93 45.87
CA TYR A 292 75.70 -91.92 47.22
C TYR A 292 76.95 -92.81 47.29
N ALA A 293 77.91 -92.49 48.17
CA ALA A 293 79.18 -93.22 48.23
C ALA A 293 78.97 -94.70 48.61
N GLY A 294 79.45 -95.62 47.77
CA GLY A 294 79.41 -97.07 48.00
C GLY A 294 78.07 -97.75 47.75
N SER A 295 77.18 -97.16 46.95
CA SER A 295 75.94 -97.79 46.49
C SER A 295 76.02 -98.24 45.03
N ASP A 296 75.55 -99.45 44.74
CA ASP A 296 75.47 -100.01 43.37
C ASP A 296 74.19 -99.57 42.62
N THR A 297 73.28 -98.84 43.30
CA THR A 297 72.06 -98.31 42.68
C THR A 297 71.79 -96.86 43.08
N PRO A 298 71.30 -96.03 42.14
CA PRO A 298 70.70 -94.75 42.43
C PRO A 298 69.79 -94.69 43.66
N GLY A 299 70.12 -93.84 44.63
CA GLY A 299 69.27 -93.61 45.80
C GLY A 299 69.25 -94.74 46.85
N GLY A 300 70.07 -95.78 46.69
CA GLY A 300 70.15 -96.90 47.63
C GLY A 300 70.86 -96.56 48.95
N ALA A 301 70.63 -97.38 49.98
CA ALA A 301 71.33 -97.27 51.27
C ALA A 301 72.84 -97.51 51.11
N ALA A 302 73.67 -96.77 51.86
CA ALA A 302 75.12 -96.95 51.85
C ALA A 302 75.51 -98.29 52.49
N ALA A 303 76.07 -99.22 51.72
CA ALA A 303 76.45 -100.55 52.19
C ALA A 303 77.86 -100.61 52.80
N SER A 304 78.66 -99.55 52.63
CA SER A 304 79.99 -99.42 53.20
C SER A 304 80.34 -97.95 53.45
N ALA A 305 81.27 -97.71 54.38
CA ALA A 305 81.87 -96.38 54.58
C ALA A 305 83.27 -96.36 53.97
N ALA A 306 83.64 -95.25 53.32
CA ALA A 306 85.01 -95.06 52.83
C ALA A 306 85.97 -94.79 54.01
N LYS A 307 87.19 -95.34 53.92
CA LYS A 307 88.29 -95.01 54.85
C LYS A 307 88.58 -93.50 54.83
N LEU A 308 89.12 -92.97 55.93
CA LEU A 308 89.64 -91.60 55.96
C LEU A 308 90.76 -91.45 54.92
N SER A 309 90.78 -90.33 54.20
CA SER A 309 91.79 -90.06 53.15
C SER A 309 93.22 -89.97 53.71
N ALA A 310 93.37 -89.67 55.00
CA ALA A 310 94.63 -89.70 55.73
C ALA A 310 94.42 -90.28 57.13
N ASN A 311 95.45 -90.94 57.67
CA ASN A 311 95.39 -91.44 59.05
C ASN A 311 95.20 -90.29 60.03
N ARG A 312 94.39 -90.52 61.05
CA ARG A 312 94.23 -89.63 62.21
C ARG A 312 94.65 -90.37 63.47
N THR A 313 95.29 -89.64 64.37
CA THR A 313 95.72 -90.20 65.66
C THR A 313 94.58 -90.05 66.66
N ILE A 314 94.18 -91.17 67.26
CA ILE A 314 93.25 -91.24 68.38
C ILE A 314 94.08 -91.45 69.64
N SER A 315 93.93 -90.56 70.61
CA SER A 315 94.72 -90.56 71.84
C SER A 315 93.85 -90.69 73.09
N LEU A 316 94.32 -91.49 74.03
CA LEU A 316 93.90 -91.54 75.42
C LEU A 316 94.82 -90.59 76.21
N THR A 317 94.24 -89.77 77.09
CA THR A 317 94.98 -88.80 77.92
C THR A 317 94.47 -88.84 79.36
N GLY A 318 95.33 -88.57 80.33
CA GLY A 318 95.02 -88.64 81.76
C GLY A 318 95.83 -89.76 82.43
N ASP A 319 95.27 -90.36 83.50
CA ASP A 319 95.93 -91.43 84.26
C ASP A 319 96.28 -92.65 83.38
N VAL A 320 95.48 -92.89 82.34
CA VAL A 320 95.79 -93.83 81.26
C VAL A 320 96.13 -93.05 80.00
N SER A 321 97.30 -93.32 79.42
CA SER A 321 97.80 -92.71 78.20
C SER A 321 98.05 -93.74 77.12
N GLY A 322 97.87 -93.36 75.87
CA GLY A 322 98.07 -94.26 74.73
C GLY A 322 97.57 -93.60 73.46
N SER A 323 98.09 -93.98 72.30
CA SER A 323 97.56 -93.46 71.04
C SER A 323 97.73 -94.47 69.92
N VAL A 324 96.83 -94.43 68.93
CA VAL A 324 96.95 -95.19 67.69
C VAL A 324 96.62 -94.28 66.51
N SER A 325 97.36 -94.41 65.42
CA SER A 325 97.05 -93.74 64.15
C SER A 325 96.26 -94.70 63.25
N THR A 326 95.08 -94.30 62.80
CA THR A 326 94.23 -95.11 61.92
C THR A 326 93.49 -94.26 60.91
N ASN A 327 93.19 -94.83 59.74
CA ASN A 327 92.26 -94.27 58.75
C ASN A 327 90.91 -95.01 58.75
N LEU A 328 90.65 -95.85 59.76
CA LEU A 328 89.43 -96.68 59.86
C LEU A 328 89.27 -97.70 58.72
N SER A 329 90.35 -98.08 58.01
CA SER A 329 90.28 -99.17 57.02
C SER A 329 90.10 -100.56 57.65
N GLY A 330 90.07 -100.64 58.98
CA GLY A 330 89.90 -101.87 59.75
C GLY A 330 90.01 -101.57 61.25
N ASN A 331 89.87 -102.62 62.07
CA ASN A 331 90.00 -102.53 63.52
C ASN A 331 91.45 -102.19 63.91
N VAL A 332 91.61 -101.34 64.93
CA VAL A 332 92.91 -100.98 65.50
C VAL A 332 92.86 -101.04 67.03
N SER A 333 93.97 -101.43 67.66
CA SER A 333 94.11 -101.47 69.11
C SER A 333 94.97 -100.31 69.60
N ILE A 334 94.61 -99.73 70.75
CA ILE A 334 95.43 -98.69 71.41
C ILE A 334 96.19 -99.35 72.56
N ALA A 335 97.53 -99.31 72.51
CA ALA A 335 98.35 -99.69 73.65
C ALA A 335 98.24 -98.61 74.74
N ALA A 336 97.79 -99.00 75.93
CA ALA A 336 97.54 -98.10 77.05
C ALA A 336 98.61 -98.26 78.15
N THR A 337 99.04 -97.15 78.74
CA THR A 337 100.03 -97.05 79.81
C THR A 337 99.42 -96.28 80.99
N LEU A 338 99.46 -96.85 82.20
CA LEU A 338 98.99 -96.21 83.43
C LEU A 338 100.14 -95.41 84.08
N SER A 339 99.96 -94.10 84.25
CA SER A 339 100.97 -93.22 84.87
C SER A 339 100.76 -93.17 86.39
N GLY A 340 101.76 -93.61 87.18
CA GLY A 340 101.75 -93.47 88.66
C GLY A 340 101.24 -94.66 89.47
N GLY A 341 100.90 -95.79 88.83
CA GLY A 341 100.53 -97.02 89.55
C GLY A 341 101.75 -97.86 89.89
N VAL A 342 102.21 -97.81 91.14
CA VAL A 342 102.98 -98.93 91.72
C VAL A 342 102.18 -100.21 91.48
N LEU A 343 102.80 -101.23 90.86
CA LEU A 343 102.31 -102.59 90.96
C LEU A 343 102.07 -102.82 92.45
N LYS A 344 100.84 -103.15 92.88
CA LYS A 344 100.65 -103.76 94.19
C LYS A 344 101.40 -105.09 94.14
N GLU A 345 102.68 -105.03 94.50
CA GLU A 345 103.46 -106.20 94.87
C GLU A 345 102.66 -106.89 95.98
N ALA A 346 102.39 -108.19 95.79
CA ALA A 346 101.70 -108.98 96.78
C ALA A 346 102.39 -108.78 98.13
N ILE A 347 101.70 -108.22 99.12
CA ILE A 347 102.18 -108.28 100.50
C ILE A 347 102.36 -109.77 100.80
N SER A 348 103.63 -110.13 100.97
CA SER A 348 104.14 -111.47 101.22
C SER A 348 103.27 -112.22 102.21
N LYS A 349 102.89 -113.45 101.85
CA LYS A 349 102.54 -114.49 102.82
C LYS A 349 103.71 -114.61 103.81
N THR A 350 103.44 -114.68 105.11
CA THR A 350 104.35 -114.91 106.27
C THR A 350 104.55 -113.69 107.20
N GLU A 351 103.85 -113.73 108.34
CA GLU A 351 103.81 -112.79 109.48
C GLU A 351 105.18 -112.55 110.17
N PRO A 352 105.41 -111.38 110.80
CA PRO A 352 106.34 -111.25 111.92
C PRO A 352 105.60 -111.29 113.26
N SER A 353 105.89 -112.34 114.01
CA SER A 353 105.44 -112.61 115.37
C SER A 353 105.87 -111.54 116.37
N GLY A 354 104.95 -111.19 117.27
CA GLY A 354 105.28 -110.43 118.47
C GLY A 354 106.30 -111.17 119.36
N LEU A 355 107.35 -110.46 119.74
CA LEU A 355 107.60 -110.19 121.16
C LEU A 355 106.73 -108.98 121.52
N SER A 356 105.79 -109.15 122.44
CA SER A 356 104.94 -108.10 123.04
C SER A 356 105.54 -107.67 124.37
N LEU A 357 105.49 -106.37 124.75
CA LEU A 357 105.74 -105.94 126.14
C LEU A 357 105.22 -104.52 126.47
N ASN A 358 103.95 -104.48 126.85
CA ASN A 358 103.41 -103.95 128.11
C ASN A 358 102.24 -104.92 128.47
N ASN A 359 102.49 -106.19 128.83
CA ASN A 359 102.69 -106.77 130.18
C ASN A 359 101.59 -106.38 131.21
N TYR A 360 100.62 -107.23 131.57
CA TYR A 360 100.74 -108.60 132.09
C TYR A 360 99.36 -109.34 132.08
N TRP A 361 99.42 -110.67 131.91
CA TRP A 361 98.44 -111.73 132.30
C TRP A 361 97.05 -111.87 131.61
N LEU A 362 96.94 -112.96 130.83
CA LEU A 362 95.87 -113.98 130.74
C LEU A 362 94.40 -113.56 130.59
N GLN A 363 93.81 -113.76 129.40
CA GLN A 363 92.81 -114.83 129.17
C GLN A 363 92.54 -114.99 127.66
N GLU A 364 92.45 -116.24 127.22
CA GLU A 364 91.73 -116.64 126.01
C GLU A 364 90.34 -115.98 125.99
N TYR A 365 89.93 -115.41 124.86
CA TYR A 365 88.59 -115.57 124.24
C TYR A 365 88.53 -114.85 122.90
#